data_AF-A0A174V722-F1
#
_entry.id   AF-A0A174V722-F1
#
_cell.length_a   1.000
_cell.length_b   1.000
_cell.length_c   1.000
_cell.angle_alpha   90.00
_cell.angle_beta   90.00
_cell.angle_gamma   90.00
#
_symmetry.space_group_name_H-M   'P 1'
#
loop_
_entity.id
_entity.type
_entity.pdbx_description
1 polymer ?
#
loop_
_entity_poly.entity_id
_entity_poly.type
_entity_poly.pdbx_seq_one_letter_code
_entity_poly.pdbx_strand_id
1 'polypeptide(L)'
;MLDNEEIIDVNYESIEEKEEQGELTENNIEIIENLNYNEKSILNKSRDIILTSYDITSTANKIYNAILYSVQKEKNGHYKCKMKSKEIMGLIKKKDNKNINYIKDILSTLKGTSLLFWDKEGNKNVENDYNLIIGRKYIVEDDMFEIEVPDVVYNHITKYKCYAPLNLDILSQFKSFYAQRMYELLRLWSRYNRTVEHKFSVNELRFVLGVGEKYPRYNNFKQKVLEVCKKELKEKANMNIEFEAKKTGRSTTHIIIRILDKEIKKYFPYKRLEEIKKIDLSGLNEDDIKIINSMIKNLENKIQDINKYDLKKEINNIKDYIFNKKAILEKEDVYKILKLLEEENINEKQAKELLEEANFDIEHIKKVYSYVRDMKEKNKITTTVFAYLKSLVAPGVFKEPEKKEKNLRFNNFKQREYDYDSLEKKLLGWDNDEDEDMFPGDIENSEENNSFENELSNNDENENVVSPGDIENNDNISINFENLKLILEEQLISLFGEVSYATWLKYGVDNIELLNNKVIFECQNEFTEKLVNERYKLNIVEILKVIDEQLELEIRLKK
;
A
#
# COMPACT_ATOMS: atom_id res chain seq x y z
N MET A 1 -2.41 -29.17 -31.53
CA MET A 1 -1.34 -28.24 -31.95
C MET A 1 -1.82 -26.85 -31.61
N LEU A 2 -0.93 -26.07 -30.98
CA LEU A 2 -1.08 -24.71 -30.45
C LEU A 2 -1.82 -24.62 -29.10
N ASP A 3 -1.27 -24.08 -28.02
CA ASP A 3 0.13 -23.87 -27.60
C ASP A 3 0.13 -23.76 -26.07
N ASN A 4 1.16 -24.32 -25.45
CA ASN A 4 1.42 -24.31 -24.01
C ASN A 4 1.93 -22.91 -23.59
N GLU A 5 1.28 -22.29 -22.61
CA GLU A 5 1.97 -21.37 -21.69
C GLU A 5 1.99 -22.01 -20.31
N GLU A 6 3.20 -22.33 -19.87
CA GLU A 6 3.55 -22.97 -18.61
C GLU A 6 3.13 -22.09 -17.42
N ILE A 7 2.31 -22.65 -16.54
CA ILE A 7 2.15 -22.15 -15.19
C ILE A 7 3.44 -22.51 -14.46
N ILE A 8 4.31 -21.53 -14.24
CA ILE A 8 5.45 -21.67 -13.34
C ILE A 8 4.89 -21.55 -11.90
N ASP A 9 4.61 -22.71 -11.30
CA ASP A 9 4.56 -22.89 -9.85
C ASP A 9 5.93 -22.53 -9.29
N VAL A 10 6.02 -21.49 -8.47
CA VAL A 10 7.21 -21.25 -7.66
C VAL A 10 6.99 -21.87 -6.29
N ASN A 11 7.58 -23.06 -6.13
CA ASN A 11 7.81 -23.73 -4.86
C ASN A 11 8.41 -22.76 -3.82
N TYR A 12 7.82 -22.73 -2.63
CA TYR A 12 8.56 -22.34 -1.43
C TYR A 12 9.45 -23.54 -1.06
N GLU A 13 10.63 -23.64 -1.68
CA GLU A 13 11.70 -24.46 -1.12
C GLU A 13 12.27 -23.75 0.11
N SER A 14 12.31 -24.50 1.19
CA SER A 14 13.07 -24.27 2.41
C SER A 14 14.46 -23.71 2.10
N ILE A 15 14.75 -22.51 2.62
CA ILE A 15 16.12 -22.02 2.69
C ILE A 15 16.83 -22.82 3.79
N GLU A 16 17.56 -23.85 3.36
CA GLU A 16 18.64 -24.43 4.16
C GLU A 16 19.77 -23.41 4.28
N GLU A 17 20.30 -23.29 5.49
CA GLU A 17 21.49 -22.51 5.82
C GLU A 17 22.69 -22.98 4.98
N LYS A 18 23.29 -22.05 4.21
CA LYS A 18 24.67 -22.18 3.77
C LYS A 18 25.41 -20.91 4.12
N GLU A 19 26.37 -21.08 5.02
CA GLU A 19 27.40 -20.11 5.38
C GLU A 19 28.23 -19.75 4.14
N GLU A 20 28.30 -18.47 3.79
CA GLU A 20 29.42 -17.93 3.02
C GLU A 20 29.75 -16.52 3.52
N GLN A 21 31.01 -16.37 3.89
CA GLN A 21 31.58 -15.26 4.63
C GLN A 21 31.71 -14.00 3.75
N GLY A 22 31.08 -12.92 4.19
CA GLY A 22 31.35 -11.56 3.72
C GLY A 22 30.98 -10.60 4.85
N GLU A 23 31.98 -9.92 5.42
CA GLU A 23 31.83 -9.02 6.57
C GLU A 23 30.83 -7.89 6.28
N LEU A 24 29.64 -8.01 6.85
CA LEU A 24 28.67 -6.93 6.98
C LEU A 24 28.95 -6.23 8.32
N THR A 25 29.35 -4.97 8.24
CA THR A 25 29.68 -4.12 9.39
C THR A 25 28.51 -4.02 10.38
N GLU A 26 28.81 -4.15 11.68
CA GLU A 26 27.86 -4.22 12.81
C GLU A 26 26.78 -3.12 12.82
N ASN A 27 27.04 -1.95 12.23
CA ASN A 27 26.06 -0.84 12.13
C ASN A 27 24.88 -1.11 11.19
N ASN A 28 24.99 -2.03 10.22
CA ASN A 28 23.87 -2.40 9.34
C ASN A 28 23.00 -3.52 9.94
N ILE A 29 23.53 -4.26 10.91
CA ILE A 29 22.79 -5.31 11.62
C ILE A 29 21.80 -4.67 12.61
N GLU A 30 22.20 -3.61 13.32
CA GLU A 30 21.30 -2.89 14.25
C GLU A 30 20.12 -2.19 13.57
N ILE A 31 20.26 -1.76 12.30
CA ILE A 31 19.18 -1.09 11.55
C ILE A 31 18.20 -2.13 10.96
N ILE A 32 18.68 -3.31 10.58
CA ILE A 32 17.84 -4.40 10.04
C ILE A 32 17.17 -5.19 11.17
N GLU A 33 17.81 -5.34 12.34
CA GLU A 33 17.22 -6.02 13.50
C GLU A 33 16.11 -5.20 14.19
N ASN A 34 16.16 -3.87 14.10
CA ASN A 34 15.08 -3.00 14.60
C ASN A 34 13.88 -2.84 13.63
N LEU A 35 13.91 -3.51 12.47
CA LEU A 35 12.77 -3.62 11.54
C LEU A 35 11.97 -4.92 11.69
N ASN A 36 12.22 -5.71 12.73
CA ASN A 36 11.29 -6.73 13.20
C ASN A 36 10.03 -6.07 13.79
N TYR A 37 9.15 -5.59 12.90
CA TYR A 37 7.73 -5.56 13.21
C TYR A 37 7.37 -6.97 13.68
N ASN A 38 7.16 -7.17 15.00
CA ASN A 38 6.54 -8.37 15.54
C ASN A 38 5.43 -8.80 14.57
N GLU A 39 5.59 -9.93 13.88
CA GLU A 39 4.63 -10.42 12.91
C GLU A 39 3.28 -10.53 13.62
N LYS A 40 2.39 -9.56 13.38
CA LYS A 40 1.09 -9.53 14.04
C LYS A 40 0.34 -10.81 13.68
N SER A 41 -0.29 -11.44 14.68
CA SER A 41 -1.08 -12.64 14.46
C SER A 41 -2.41 -12.29 13.80
N ILE A 42 -2.44 -12.24 12.46
CA ILE A 42 -3.62 -11.84 11.68
C ILE A 42 -4.40 -13.04 11.14
N LEU A 43 -5.63 -13.18 11.61
CA LEU A 43 -6.61 -14.14 11.09
C LEU A 43 -7.54 -13.46 10.08
N ASN A 44 -7.57 -13.96 8.85
CA ASN A 44 -8.50 -13.55 7.81
C ASN A 44 -9.76 -14.42 7.85
N LYS A 45 -10.65 -14.12 8.81
CA LYS A 45 -11.86 -14.92 9.02
C LYS A 45 -12.91 -14.54 7.97
N SER A 46 -13.48 -15.52 7.27
CA SER A 46 -14.49 -15.22 6.26
C SER A 46 -15.73 -14.56 6.84
N ARG A 47 -16.42 -13.83 5.97
CA ARG A 47 -17.75 -13.29 6.25
C ARG A 47 -18.71 -14.36 6.76
N ASP A 48 -18.72 -15.55 6.17
CA ASP A 48 -19.69 -16.60 6.48
C ASP A 48 -19.48 -17.14 7.90
N ILE A 49 -18.22 -17.40 8.30
CA ILE A 49 -17.89 -17.83 9.66
C ILE A 49 -18.16 -16.70 10.67
N ILE A 50 -17.99 -15.44 10.27
CA ILE A 50 -18.31 -14.30 11.14
C ILE A 50 -19.82 -14.16 11.34
N LEU A 51 -20.65 -14.39 10.32
CA LEU A 51 -22.08 -14.17 10.41
C LEU A 51 -22.89 -15.32 11.02
N THR A 52 -22.34 -16.53 11.05
CA THR A 52 -23.01 -17.65 11.70
C THR A 52 -22.99 -17.53 13.24
N SER A 53 -23.90 -18.23 13.91
CA SER A 53 -24.08 -18.19 15.36
C SER A 53 -23.52 -19.44 16.02
N TYR A 54 -22.83 -19.26 17.15
CA TYR A 54 -22.44 -20.30 18.08
C TYR A 54 -22.25 -19.68 19.47
N ASP A 55 -22.39 -20.49 20.53
CA ASP A 55 -22.24 -20.03 21.93
C ASP A 55 -21.17 -20.87 22.63
N ILE A 56 -20.05 -20.24 22.95
CA ILE A 56 -18.93 -20.85 23.67
C ILE A 56 -18.33 -19.83 24.64
N THR A 57 -17.47 -20.31 25.53
CA THR A 57 -16.79 -19.41 26.46
C THR A 57 -15.81 -18.48 25.73
N SER A 58 -15.55 -17.31 26.33
CA SER A 58 -14.56 -16.34 25.85
C SER A 58 -13.16 -16.94 25.66
N THR A 59 -12.76 -17.89 26.51
CA THR A 59 -11.48 -18.60 26.39
C THR A 59 -11.51 -19.60 25.23
N ALA A 60 -12.60 -20.37 25.10
CA ALA A 60 -12.77 -21.31 24.00
C ALA A 60 -12.76 -20.60 22.64
N ASN A 61 -13.37 -19.43 22.51
CA ASN A 61 -13.37 -18.66 21.27
C ASN A 61 -11.97 -18.14 20.88
N LYS A 62 -11.13 -17.76 21.85
CA LYS A 62 -9.73 -17.38 21.57
C LYS A 62 -8.93 -18.55 21.05
N ILE A 63 -9.10 -19.72 21.68
CA ILE A 63 -8.45 -20.96 21.24
C ILE A 63 -8.95 -21.35 19.84
N TYR A 64 -10.26 -21.24 19.58
CA TYR A 64 -10.82 -21.49 18.26
C TYR A 64 -10.23 -20.55 17.20
N ASN A 65 -10.16 -19.24 17.44
CA ASN A 65 -9.54 -18.30 16.52
C ASN A 65 -8.03 -18.58 16.31
N ALA A 66 -7.31 -19.04 17.34
CA ALA A 66 -5.92 -19.45 17.20
C ALA A 66 -5.75 -20.74 16.37
N ILE A 67 -6.68 -21.69 16.49
CA ILE A 67 -6.75 -22.89 15.63
C ILE A 67 -6.95 -22.45 14.18
N LEU A 68 -7.94 -21.60 13.90
CA LEU A 68 -8.21 -21.10 12.54
C LEU A 68 -6.99 -20.36 11.95
N TYR A 69 -6.26 -19.61 12.78
CA TYR A 69 -5.03 -18.93 12.34
C TYR A 69 -3.90 -19.91 12.02
N SER A 70 -3.74 -20.95 12.83
CA SER A 70 -2.73 -21.99 12.59
C SER A 70 -3.04 -22.75 11.29
N VAL A 71 -4.30 -23.11 11.08
CA VAL A 71 -4.79 -23.71 9.82
C VAL A 71 -4.53 -22.77 8.62
N GLN A 72 -4.79 -21.47 8.78
CA GLN A 72 -4.53 -20.48 7.74
C GLN A 72 -3.04 -20.37 7.38
N LYS A 73 -2.14 -20.58 8.34
CA LYS A 73 -0.68 -20.55 8.11
C LYS A 73 -0.19 -21.78 7.38
N GLU A 74 -0.71 -22.96 7.72
CA GLU A 74 -0.22 -24.20 7.14
C GLU A 74 -0.48 -24.30 5.62
N LYS A 75 -1.60 -23.81 5.06
CA LYS A 75 -1.92 -23.74 3.60
C LYS A 75 -1.63 -24.99 2.73
N ASN A 76 -1.34 -26.15 3.32
CA ASN A 76 -0.90 -27.36 2.61
C ASN A 76 -2.04 -28.26 2.11
N GLY A 77 -3.28 -27.74 2.03
CA GLY A 77 -4.46 -28.53 1.68
C GLY A 77 -4.94 -29.47 2.80
N HIS A 78 -4.28 -29.47 3.95
CA HIS A 78 -4.68 -30.24 5.12
C HIS A 78 -5.62 -29.43 6.01
N TYR A 79 -6.79 -30.00 6.30
CA TYR A 79 -7.81 -29.49 7.22
C TYR A 79 -7.42 -29.71 8.69
N LYS A 80 -6.14 -29.52 9.01
CA LYS A 80 -5.53 -29.81 10.30
C LYS A 80 -4.57 -28.70 10.70
N CYS A 81 -4.28 -28.59 11.99
CA CYS A 81 -3.16 -27.80 12.47
C CYS A 81 -2.45 -28.48 13.63
N LYS A 82 -1.16 -28.19 13.80
CA LYS A 82 -0.36 -28.61 14.94
C LYS A 82 -0.11 -27.44 15.88
N MET A 83 -0.37 -27.63 17.18
CA MET A 83 -0.13 -26.60 18.21
C MET A 83 0.48 -27.22 19.47
N LYS A 84 1.48 -26.57 20.06
CA LYS A 84 2.04 -27.00 21.34
C LYS A 84 1.11 -26.66 22.50
N SER A 85 1.12 -27.43 23.58
CA SER A 85 0.27 -27.13 24.73
C SER A 85 0.56 -25.74 25.32
N LYS A 86 1.84 -25.34 25.37
CA LYS A 86 2.29 -24.02 25.85
C LYS A 86 1.65 -22.85 25.10
N GLU A 87 1.46 -22.98 23.78
CA GLU A 87 0.84 -21.95 22.93
C GLU A 87 -0.64 -21.76 23.32
N ILE A 88 -1.37 -22.88 23.43
CA ILE A 88 -2.77 -22.87 23.86
C ILE A 88 -2.91 -22.34 25.30
N MET A 89 -2.00 -22.74 26.21
CA MET A 89 -1.94 -22.24 27.59
C MET A 89 -1.65 -20.73 27.68
N GLY A 90 -1.02 -20.14 26.66
CA GLY A 90 -0.82 -18.70 26.54
C GLY A 90 -2.14 -17.92 26.48
N LEU A 91 -3.17 -18.50 25.88
CA LEU A 91 -4.48 -17.86 25.67
C LEU A 91 -5.41 -17.96 26.91
N ILE A 92 -5.06 -18.81 27.87
CA ILE A 92 -5.82 -19.00 29.11
C ILE A 92 -5.33 -17.98 30.14
N LYS A 93 -6.21 -17.08 30.61
CA LYS A 93 -5.82 -16.04 31.58
C LYS A 93 -5.63 -16.57 33.02
N LYS A 94 -6.51 -17.47 33.47
CA LYS A 94 -6.46 -18.02 34.84
C LYS A 94 -5.34 -19.06 34.95
N LYS A 95 -4.37 -18.83 35.85
CA LYS A 95 -3.21 -19.70 36.03
C LYS A 95 -3.61 -21.13 36.41
N ASP A 96 -4.58 -21.30 37.31
CA ASP A 96 -5.04 -22.61 37.80
C ASP A 96 -5.62 -23.51 36.68
N ASN A 97 -6.14 -22.89 35.63
CA ASN A 97 -6.73 -23.58 34.49
C ASN A 97 -5.69 -23.93 33.40
N LYS A 98 -4.42 -23.56 33.55
CA LYS A 98 -3.36 -23.84 32.57
C LYS A 98 -2.86 -25.28 32.71
N ASN A 99 -3.70 -26.24 32.35
CA ASN A 99 -3.35 -27.65 32.35
C ASN A 99 -3.89 -28.36 31.10
N ILE A 100 -3.30 -29.51 30.79
CA ILE A 100 -3.61 -30.30 29.59
C ILE A 100 -5.06 -30.79 29.59
N ASN A 101 -5.60 -31.15 30.76
CA ASN A 101 -6.99 -31.63 30.86
C ASN A 101 -7.99 -30.53 30.52
N TYR A 102 -7.75 -29.31 30.98
CA TYR A 102 -8.58 -28.16 30.64
C TYR A 102 -8.53 -27.83 29.14
N ILE A 103 -7.36 -27.95 28.49
CA ILE A 103 -7.26 -27.85 27.02
C ILE A 103 -8.11 -28.93 26.36
N LYS A 104 -7.99 -30.18 26.81
CA LYS A 104 -8.78 -31.31 26.29
C LYS A 104 -10.28 -31.06 26.43
N ASP A 105 -10.73 -30.50 27.55
CA ASP A 105 -12.13 -30.17 27.81
C ASP A 105 -12.64 -29.08 26.86
N ILE A 106 -11.85 -28.00 26.68
CA ILE A 106 -12.19 -26.93 25.73
C ILE A 106 -12.31 -27.48 24.31
N LEU A 107 -11.33 -28.27 23.86
CA LEU A 107 -11.37 -28.87 22.54
C LEU A 107 -12.54 -29.86 22.40
N SER A 108 -12.95 -30.53 23.49
CA SER A 108 -14.17 -31.34 23.48
C SER A 108 -15.43 -30.49 23.34
N THR A 109 -15.48 -29.32 23.97
CA THR A 109 -16.58 -28.35 23.78
C THR A 109 -16.61 -27.83 22.35
N LEU A 110 -15.47 -27.45 21.77
CA LEU A 110 -15.41 -27.00 20.38
C LEU A 110 -15.88 -28.11 19.42
N LYS A 111 -15.47 -29.36 19.66
CA LYS A 111 -15.94 -30.51 18.88
C LYS A 111 -17.46 -30.69 18.98
N GLY A 112 -18.05 -30.49 20.16
CA GLY A 112 -19.49 -30.63 20.37
C GLY A 112 -20.34 -29.41 19.97
N THR A 113 -19.72 -28.32 19.49
CA THR A 113 -20.43 -27.08 19.15
C THR A 113 -20.74 -27.04 17.66
N SER A 114 -22.02 -26.91 17.31
CA SER A 114 -22.51 -26.76 15.94
C SER A 114 -22.25 -25.36 15.37
N LEU A 115 -22.12 -25.32 14.05
CA LEU A 115 -21.85 -24.17 13.19
C LEU A 115 -22.70 -24.34 11.93
N LEU A 116 -23.69 -23.46 11.77
CA LEU A 116 -24.68 -23.57 10.70
C LEU A 116 -24.30 -22.70 9.51
N PHE A 117 -24.28 -23.28 8.31
CA PHE A 117 -24.17 -22.55 7.05
C PHE A 117 -25.43 -22.74 6.23
N TRP A 118 -25.80 -21.69 5.48
CA TRP A 118 -26.96 -21.71 4.60
C TRP A 118 -26.50 -21.59 3.17
N ASP A 119 -26.79 -22.61 2.37
CA ASP A 119 -26.46 -22.70 0.96
C ASP A 119 -27.73 -22.74 0.09
N LYS A 120 -27.54 -22.62 -1.22
CA LYS A 120 -28.60 -22.82 -2.20
C LYS A 120 -28.25 -23.97 -3.14
N GLU A 121 -29.09 -24.99 -3.15
CA GLU A 121 -29.06 -26.05 -4.14
C GLU A 121 -30.25 -25.88 -5.10
N GLY A 122 -29.97 -25.29 -6.26
CA GLY A 122 -31.00 -24.82 -7.18
C GLY A 122 -31.89 -23.77 -6.52
N ASN A 123 -33.18 -24.10 -6.34
CA ASN A 123 -34.16 -23.21 -5.69
C ASN A 123 -34.40 -23.54 -4.22
N LYS A 124 -33.70 -24.53 -3.64
CA LYS A 124 -33.88 -24.94 -2.25
C LYS A 124 -32.81 -24.30 -1.38
N ASN A 125 -33.21 -23.78 -0.23
CA ASN A 125 -32.27 -23.41 0.82
C ASN A 125 -31.84 -24.71 1.52
N VAL A 126 -30.54 -24.90 1.64
CA VAL A 126 -29.94 -26.06 2.32
C VAL A 126 -29.26 -25.54 3.58
N GLU A 127 -29.64 -26.10 4.72
CA GLU A 127 -29.01 -25.84 6.00
C GLU A 127 -27.97 -26.93 6.26
N ASN A 128 -26.72 -26.52 6.40
CA ASN A 128 -25.60 -27.40 6.66
C ASN A 128 -25.12 -27.21 8.11
N ASP A 129 -25.12 -28.28 8.90
CA ASP A 129 -24.65 -28.30 10.28
C ASP A 129 -23.29 -28.99 10.38
N TYR A 130 -22.27 -28.22 10.78
CA TYR A 130 -20.91 -28.71 11.01
C TYR A 130 -20.43 -28.38 12.41
N ASN A 131 -19.42 -29.07 12.90
CA ASN A 131 -18.80 -28.71 14.18
C ASN A 131 -17.73 -27.62 14.01
N LEU A 132 -17.38 -26.89 15.08
CA LEU A 132 -16.25 -25.95 15.02
C LEU A 132 -14.92 -26.66 14.72
N ILE A 133 -14.73 -27.86 15.27
CA ILE A 133 -13.62 -28.77 14.96
C ILE A 133 -14.16 -30.21 14.85
N ILE A 134 -13.51 -31.06 14.04
CA ILE A 134 -13.82 -32.49 13.93
C ILE A 134 -13.28 -33.24 15.16
N GLY A 135 -12.05 -32.92 15.57
CA GLY A 135 -11.40 -33.68 16.63
C GLY A 135 -9.97 -33.24 16.92
N ARG A 136 -9.31 -34.00 17.79
CA ARG A 136 -7.92 -33.78 18.18
C ARG A 136 -7.20 -35.10 18.41
N LYS A 137 -5.90 -35.12 18.16
CA LYS A 137 -4.94 -36.07 18.74
C LYS A 137 -3.99 -35.29 19.64
N TYR A 138 -3.47 -35.94 20.67
CA TYR A 138 -2.43 -35.37 21.52
C TYR A 138 -1.27 -36.35 21.56
N ILE A 139 -0.13 -35.96 20.99
CA ILE A 139 1.12 -36.70 21.03
C ILE A 139 1.84 -36.27 22.30
N VAL A 140 1.91 -37.18 23.27
CA VAL A 140 2.34 -36.88 24.65
C VAL A 140 3.83 -36.60 24.68
N GLU A 141 4.61 -37.37 23.93
CA GLU A 141 6.06 -37.30 23.84
C GLU A 141 6.54 -35.95 23.30
N ASP A 142 5.81 -35.40 22.32
CA ASP A 142 6.14 -34.13 21.64
C ASP A 142 5.40 -32.91 22.22
N ASP A 143 4.53 -33.11 23.22
CA ASP A 143 3.60 -32.10 23.75
C ASP A 143 2.81 -31.35 22.66
N MET A 144 2.26 -32.11 21.71
CA MET A 144 1.71 -31.56 20.47
C MET A 144 0.26 -32.00 20.24
N PHE A 145 -0.62 -31.04 20.03
CA PHE A 145 -2.00 -31.26 19.62
C PHE A 145 -2.14 -31.15 18.10
N GLU A 146 -2.56 -32.24 17.46
CA GLU A 146 -3.04 -32.24 16.07
C GLU A 146 -4.56 -32.04 16.11
N ILE A 147 -5.05 -30.91 15.63
CA ILE A 147 -6.47 -30.54 15.67
C ILE A 147 -7.01 -30.53 14.24
N GLU A 148 -8.15 -31.18 14.04
CA GLU A 148 -8.79 -31.34 12.73
C GLU A 148 -10.03 -30.43 12.65
N VAL A 149 -10.15 -29.65 11.56
CA VAL A 149 -11.29 -28.77 11.29
C VAL A 149 -12.13 -29.32 10.12
N PRO A 150 -13.43 -29.02 10.01
CA PRO A 150 -14.20 -29.44 8.84
C PRO A 150 -13.70 -28.80 7.54
N ASP A 151 -13.78 -29.54 6.44
CA ASP A 151 -13.40 -29.06 5.10
C ASP A 151 -14.13 -27.77 4.72
N VAL A 152 -15.40 -27.64 5.11
CA VAL A 152 -16.19 -26.42 4.85
C VAL A 152 -15.61 -25.23 5.61
N VAL A 153 -15.27 -25.40 6.89
CA VAL A 153 -14.62 -24.35 7.69
C VAL A 153 -13.25 -24.00 7.10
N TYR A 154 -12.45 -25.00 6.72
CA TYR A 154 -11.16 -24.80 6.04
C TYR A 154 -11.32 -23.98 4.76
N ASN A 155 -12.23 -24.37 3.87
CA ASN A 155 -12.50 -23.66 2.62
C ASN A 155 -12.91 -22.21 2.86
N HIS A 156 -13.71 -21.95 3.90
CA HIS A 156 -14.05 -20.58 4.29
C HIS A 156 -12.84 -19.80 4.84
N ILE A 157 -11.80 -20.43 5.39
CA ILE A 157 -10.59 -19.74 5.84
C ILE A 157 -9.53 -19.60 4.74
N THR A 158 -9.54 -20.42 3.70
CA THR A 158 -8.50 -20.37 2.65
C THR A 158 -8.97 -19.80 1.31
N LYS A 159 -10.25 -20.00 0.95
CA LYS A 159 -10.82 -19.64 -0.37
C LYS A 159 -11.85 -18.50 -0.27
N TYR A 160 -11.83 -17.71 0.80
CA TYR A 160 -12.80 -16.65 1.01
C TYR A 160 -12.76 -15.60 -0.11
N LYS A 161 -13.94 -15.07 -0.47
CA LYS A 161 -14.07 -13.85 -1.30
C LYS A 161 -14.09 -12.59 -0.43
N CYS A 162 -14.83 -12.65 0.67
CA CYS A 162 -14.97 -11.56 1.65
C CYS A 162 -14.54 -12.06 3.03
N TYR A 163 -13.67 -11.29 3.69
CA TYR A 163 -13.11 -11.63 5.00
C TYR A 163 -12.92 -10.37 5.85
N ALA A 164 -12.80 -10.56 7.16
CA ALA A 164 -12.31 -9.55 8.07
C ALA A 164 -10.90 -9.93 8.53
N PRO A 165 -9.90 -9.05 8.39
CA PRO A 165 -8.59 -9.26 8.99
C PRO A 165 -8.65 -8.89 10.47
N LEU A 166 -8.42 -9.88 11.32
CA LEU A 166 -8.56 -9.81 12.77
C LEU A 166 -7.19 -9.93 13.43
N ASN A 167 -6.87 -8.98 14.29
CA ASN A 167 -5.67 -9.06 15.11
C ASN A 167 -5.93 -9.92 16.35
N LEU A 168 -5.30 -11.10 16.42
CA LEU A 168 -5.47 -12.03 17.53
C LEU A 168 -4.91 -11.49 18.86
N ASP A 169 -3.93 -10.59 18.82
CA ASP A 169 -3.38 -9.96 20.02
C ASP A 169 -4.43 -9.05 20.67
N ILE A 170 -5.23 -8.35 19.87
CA ILE A 170 -6.37 -7.57 20.36
C ILE A 170 -7.51 -8.51 20.78
N LEU A 171 -7.83 -9.51 19.94
CA LEU A 171 -8.93 -10.43 20.20
C LEU A 171 -8.76 -11.17 21.54
N SER A 172 -7.52 -11.59 21.85
CA SER A 172 -7.17 -12.28 23.09
C SER A 172 -7.36 -11.41 24.35
N GLN A 173 -7.36 -10.08 24.22
CA GLN A 173 -7.53 -9.16 25.34
C GLN A 173 -8.98 -9.06 25.80
N PHE A 174 -9.96 -9.28 24.91
CA PHE A 174 -11.39 -9.23 25.26
C PHE A 174 -11.74 -10.20 26.39
N LYS A 175 -12.61 -9.77 27.31
CA LYS A 175 -13.11 -10.59 28.43
C LYS A 175 -14.46 -11.19 28.04
N SER A 176 -15.35 -10.39 27.47
CA SER A 176 -16.65 -10.84 26.98
C SER A 176 -16.53 -11.61 25.66
N PHE A 177 -17.27 -12.73 25.54
CA PHE A 177 -17.47 -13.43 24.26
C PHE A 177 -18.20 -12.51 23.26
N TYR A 178 -19.20 -11.75 23.73
CA TYR A 178 -19.94 -10.81 22.90
C TYR A 178 -19.05 -9.70 22.33
N ALA A 179 -18.05 -9.22 23.10
CA ALA A 179 -17.11 -8.21 22.62
C ALA A 179 -16.20 -8.78 21.52
N GLN A 180 -15.75 -10.03 21.64
CA GLN A 180 -15.01 -10.71 20.57
C GLN A 180 -15.85 -10.80 19.29
N ARG A 181 -17.08 -11.32 19.40
CA ARG A 181 -17.99 -11.46 18.25
C ARG A 181 -18.39 -10.12 17.63
N MET A 182 -18.57 -9.08 18.46
CA MET A 182 -18.84 -7.72 17.97
C MET A 182 -17.62 -7.16 17.22
N TYR A 183 -16.42 -7.32 17.75
CA TYR A 183 -15.20 -6.91 17.04
C TYR A 183 -15.08 -7.64 15.69
N GLU A 184 -15.27 -8.96 15.66
CA GLU A 184 -15.28 -9.75 14.42
C GLU A 184 -16.30 -9.22 13.39
N LEU A 185 -17.54 -8.96 13.83
CA LEU A 185 -18.61 -8.44 12.98
C LEU A 185 -18.29 -7.04 12.45
N LEU A 186 -17.92 -6.10 13.32
CA LEU A 186 -17.71 -4.71 12.91
C LEU A 186 -16.48 -4.55 12.03
N ARG A 187 -15.48 -5.43 12.15
CA ARG A 187 -14.30 -5.44 11.28
C ARG A 187 -14.63 -5.78 9.82
N LEU A 188 -15.78 -6.40 9.52
CA LEU A 188 -16.27 -6.54 8.14
C LEU A 188 -16.67 -5.19 7.51
N TRP A 189 -17.17 -4.26 8.32
CA TRP A 189 -17.80 -3.02 7.86
C TRP A 189 -16.95 -1.77 8.09
N SER A 190 -16.09 -1.78 9.12
CA SER A 190 -15.31 -0.60 9.50
C SER A 190 -14.34 -0.15 8.40
N ARG A 191 -13.97 1.13 8.44
CA ARG A 191 -12.96 1.74 7.58
C ARG A 191 -11.95 2.46 8.47
N TYR A 192 -10.69 2.50 8.05
CA TYR A 192 -9.63 3.02 8.91
C TYR A 192 -9.84 4.52 9.12
N ASN A 193 -9.92 4.94 10.38
CA ASN A 193 -10.10 6.32 10.82
C ASN A 193 -11.25 7.07 10.13
N ARG A 194 -12.25 6.34 9.62
CA ARG A 194 -13.46 6.88 9.01
C ARG A 194 -14.68 6.39 9.77
N THR A 195 -15.60 7.31 10.04
CA THR A 195 -16.87 6.95 10.64
C THR A 195 -17.76 6.32 9.57
N VAL A 196 -18.21 5.09 9.81
CA VAL A 196 -19.21 4.41 8.98
C VAL A 196 -20.44 4.07 9.81
N GLU A 197 -21.60 4.10 9.19
CA GLU A 197 -22.85 3.66 9.82
C GLU A 197 -23.30 2.35 9.20
N HIS A 198 -23.72 1.41 10.03
CA HIS A 198 -24.37 0.20 9.57
C HIS A 198 -25.60 -0.12 10.40
N LYS A 199 -26.68 -0.51 9.72
CA LYS A 199 -27.96 -0.83 10.34
C LYS A 199 -28.11 -2.34 10.41
N PHE A 200 -28.34 -2.85 11.62
CA PHE A 200 -28.65 -4.26 11.85
C PHE A 200 -30.04 -4.42 12.47
N SER A 201 -30.72 -5.51 12.17
CA SER A 201 -31.88 -5.89 12.98
C SER A 201 -31.44 -6.36 14.37
N VAL A 202 -32.30 -6.19 15.39
CA VAL A 202 -32.00 -6.69 16.74
C VAL A 202 -31.80 -8.21 16.74
N ASN A 203 -32.54 -8.93 15.89
CA ASN A 203 -32.46 -10.38 15.80
C ASN A 203 -31.15 -10.84 15.13
N GLU A 204 -30.72 -10.17 14.06
CA GLU A 204 -29.40 -10.43 13.44
C GLU A 204 -28.27 -10.26 14.45
N LEU A 205 -28.26 -9.17 15.22
CA LEU A 205 -27.20 -8.95 16.22
C LEU A 205 -27.25 -10.00 17.32
N ARG A 206 -28.43 -10.41 17.79
CA ARG A 206 -28.55 -11.49 18.78
C ARG A 206 -28.02 -12.81 18.26
N PHE A 207 -28.31 -13.11 16.99
CA PHE A 207 -27.84 -14.30 16.31
C PHE A 207 -26.31 -14.29 16.18
N VAL A 208 -25.73 -13.29 15.51
CA VAL A 208 -24.28 -13.22 15.25
C VAL A 208 -23.45 -13.22 16.54
N LEU A 209 -23.94 -12.53 17.57
CA LEU A 209 -23.25 -12.44 18.86
C LEU A 209 -23.43 -13.69 19.74
N GLY A 210 -24.18 -14.72 19.30
CA GLY A 210 -24.42 -15.94 20.09
C GLY A 210 -25.21 -15.66 21.38
N VAL A 211 -26.10 -14.67 21.36
CA VAL A 211 -26.94 -14.32 22.52
C VAL A 211 -28.12 -15.27 22.63
N GLY A 212 -28.67 -15.71 21.49
CA GLY A 212 -29.88 -16.52 21.42
C GLY A 212 -31.04 -15.86 22.15
N GLU A 213 -31.77 -16.64 22.94
CA GLU A 213 -32.93 -16.20 23.74
C GLU A 213 -32.53 -15.44 25.03
N LYS A 214 -31.23 -15.28 25.32
CA LYS A 214 -30.78 -14.55 26.50
C LYS A 214 -31.16 -13.08 26.37
N TYR A 215 -31.55 -12.47 27.48
CA TYR A 215 -31.91 -11.04 27.57
C TYR A 215 -33.05 -10.64 26.60
N PRO A 216 -34.24 -11.25 26.67
CA PRO A 216 -35.30 -11.02 25.70
C PRO A 216 -35.73 -9.54 25.59
N ARG A 217 -35.74 -8.83 26.73
CA ARG A 217 -36.00 -7.38 26.75
C ARG A 217 -34.82 -6.61 26.16
N TYR A 218 -35.11 -5.69 25.23
CA TYR A 218 -34.10 -4.84 24.59
C TYR A 218 -33.21 -4.10 25.59
N ASN A 219 -33.77 -3.57 26.69
CA ASN A 219 -32.98 -2.86 27.71
C ASN A 219 -31.91 -3.76 28.35
N ASN A 220 -32.23 -5.04 28.58
CA ASN A 220 -31.26 -5.99 29.12
C ASN A 220 -30.19 -6.34 28.08
N PHE A 221 -30.58 -6.50 26.82
CA PHE A 221 -29.64 -6.72 25.71
C PHE A 221 -28.70 -5.53 25.54
N LYS A 222 -29.22 -4.30 25.56
CA LYS A 222 -28.41 -3.08 25.53
C LYS A 222 -27.42 -3.04 26.68
N GLN A 223 -27.89 -3.18 27.93
CA GLN A 223 -27.04 -3.04 29.12
C GLN A 223 -25.99 -4.15 29.24
N LYS A 224 -26.37 -5.42 29.00
CA LYS A 224 -25.50 -6.58 29.26
C LYS A 224 -24.66 -7.01 28.06
N VAL A 225 -25.01 -6.56 26.85
CA VAL A 225 -24.31 -6.93 25.62
C VAL A 225 -23.74 -5.68 24.96
N LEU A 226 -24.58 -4.76 24.49
CA LEU A 226 -24.12 -3.64 23.66
C LEU A 226 -23.17 -2.70 24.41
N GLU A 227 -23.54 -2.25 25.61
CA GLU A 227 -22.69 -1.35 26.41
C GLU A 227 -21.39 -2.02 26.86
N VAL A 228 -21.43 -3.34 27.13
CA VAL A 228 -20.22 -4.13 27.44
C VAL A 228 -19.29 -4.16 26.23
N CYS A 229 -19.83 -4.41 25.03
CA CYS A 229 -19.07 -4.35 23.79
C CYS A 229 -18.48 -2.94 23.57
N LYS A 230 -19.29 -1.88 23.69
CA LYS A 230 -18.83 -0.49 23.53
C LYS A 230 -17.63 -0.17 24.39
N LYS A 231 -17.69 -0.54 25.67
CA LYS A 231 -16.60 -0.33 26.62
C LYS A 231 -15.35 -1.12 26.21
N GLU A 232 -15.48 -2.42 25.99
CA GLU A 232 -14.33 -3.27 25.70
C GLU A 232 -13.65 -2.95 24.35
N LEU A 233 -14.43 -2.67 23.30
CA LEU A 233 -13.88 -2.30 21.99
C LEU A 233 -13.09 -1.00 22.04
N LYS A 234 -13.58 0.01 22.78
CA LYS A 234 -12.85 1.25 23.00
C LYS A 234 -11.55 1.03 23.74
N GLU A 235 -11.59 0.27 24.84
CA GLU A 235 -10.43 0.04 25.72
C GLU A 235 -9.33 -0.82 25.06
N LYS A 236 -9.70 -1.79 24.21
CA LYS A 236 -8.77 -2.84 23.76
C LYS A 236 -8.44 -2.79 22.28
N ALA A 237 -9.37 -2.30 21.46
CA ALA A 237 -9.21 -2.27 20.00
C ALA A 237 -9.10 -0.84 19.44
N ASN A 238 -9.14 0.20 20.28
CA ASN A 238 -9.21 1.60 19.84
C ASN A 238 -10.33 1.85 18.82
N MET A 239 -11.45 1.11 18.96
CA MET A 239 -12.63 1.21 18.11
C MET A 239 -13.75 1.87 18.90
N ASN A 240 -14.10 3.09 18.50
CA ASN A 240 -15.21 3.83 19.09
C ASN A 240 -16.51 3.46 18.38
N ILE A 241 -17.51 3.05 19.15
CA ILE A 241 -18.81 2.69 18.61
C ILE A 241 -19.94 3.41 19.35
N GLU A 242 -20.96 3.81 18.62
CA GLU A 242 -22.20 4.39 19.15
C GLU A 242 -23.41 3.62 18.65
N PHE A 243 -24.40 3.43 19.52
CA PHE A 243 -25.62 2.68 19.23
C PHE A 243 -26.84 3.59 19.22
N GLU A 244 -27.53 3.66 18.09
CA GLU A 244 -28.82 4.35 17.97
C GLU A 244 -29.95 3.33 17.75
N ALA A 245 -30.95 3.34 18.64
CA ALA A 245 -32.10 2.46 18.55
C ALA A 245 -33.16 3.02 17.57
N LYS A 246 -33.57 2.22 16.58
CA LYS A 246 -34.70 2.54 15.71
C LYS A 246 -35.92 1.71 16.09
N LYS A 247 -37.04 2.39 16.32
CA LYS A 247 -38.30 1.77 16.76
C LYS A 247 -39.30 1.65 15.61
N THR A 248 -40.09 0.59 15.66
CA THR A 248 -41.30 0.42 14.85
C THR A 248 -42.45 0.22 15.83
N GLY A 249 -43.32 1.23 15.95
CA GLY A 249 -44.28 1.30 17.05
C GLY A 249 -43.57 1.40 18.41
N ARG A 250 -43.91 0.50 19.35
CA ARG A 250 -43.32 0.47 20.70
C ARG A 250 -42.02 -0.32 20.78
N SER A 251 -41.75 -1.18 19.80
CA SER A 251 -40.64 -2.12 19.83
C SER A 251 -39.41 -1.55 19.11
N THR A 252 -38.22 -1.80 19.67
CA THR A 252 -36.96 -1.51 18.96
C THR A 252 -36.70 -2.66 17.98
N THR A 253 -36.68 -2.36 16.69
CA THR A 253 -36.53 -3.36 15.63
C THR A 253 -35.11 -3.40 15.08
N HIS A 254 -34.45 -2.24 15.02
CA HIS A 254 -33.11 -2.11 14.46
C HIS A 254 -32.20 -1.28 15.37
N ILE A 255 -30.89 -1.48 15.18
CA ILE A 255 -29.84 -0.70 15.81
C ILE A 255 -28.93 -0.19 14.69
N ILE A 256 -28.73 1.13 14.65
CA ILE A 256 -27.68 1.74 13.83
C ILE A 256 -26.43 1.80 14.68
N ILE A 257 -25.35 1.24 14.17
CA ILE A 257 -24.02 1.27 14.79
C ILE A 257 -23.18 2.26 14.01
N ARG A 258 -22.74 3.33 14.66
CA ARG A 258 -21.68 4.21 14.13
C ARG A 258 -20.34 3.67 14.58
N ILE A 259 -19.42 3.46 13.64
CA ILE A 259 -18.15 2.79 13.87
C ILE A 259 -17.04 3.74 13.45
N LEU A 260 -16.17 4.13 14.39
CA LEU A 260 -14.90 4.79 14.12
C LEU A 260 -13.78 3.86 14.57
N ASP A 261 -13.16 3.20 13.60
CA ASP A 261 -12.11 2.21 13.83
C ASP A 261 -10.73 2.83 13.58
N LYS A 262 -9.92 2.96 14.63
CA LYS A 262 -8.56 3.48 14.51
C LYS A 262 -7.51 2.37 14.41
N GLU A 263 -7.94 1.11 14.31
CA GLU A 263 -7.04 0.00 14.07
C GLU A 263 -6.74 -0.15 12.57
N ILE A 264 -5.46 -0.07 12.24
CA ILE A 264 -4.91 -0.26 10.90
C ILE A 264 -5.34 -1.64 10.34
N LYS A 265 -5.88 -1.71 9.12
CA LYS A 265 -6.45 -2.93 8.52
C LYS A 265 -5.53 -3.67 7.55
N LYS A 266 -4.64 -2.95 6.87
CA LYS A 266 -3.63 -3.55 5.98
C LYS A 266 -2.40 -3.82 6.82
N TYR A 267 -2.28 -5.08 7.22
CA TYR A 267 -1.23 -5.57 8.10
C TYR A 267 0.02 -6.03 7.35
N PHE A 268 -0.09 -6.23 6.04
CA PHE A 268 1.02 -6.60 5.18
C PHE A 268 1.41 -5.40 4.31
N PRO A 269 2.71 -5.13 4.13
CA PRO A 269 3.17 -4.14 3.20
C PRO A 269 2.68 -4.50 1.79
N TYR A 270 2.24 -3.50 1.04
CA TYR A 270 1.80 -3.73 -0.32
C TYR A 270 3.04 -4.00 -1.16
N LYS A 271 3.24 -5.23 -1.64
CA LYS A 271 4.45 -5.65 -2.39
C LYS A 271 4.86 -4.63 -3.46
N ARG A 272 3.88 -4.08 -4.20
CA ARG A 272 4.12 -3.05 -5.23
C ARG A 272 4.57 -1.69 -4.69
N LEU A 273 4.20 -1.34 -3.46
CA LEU A 273 4.70 -0.14 -2.79
C LEU A 273 6.16 -0.31 -2.36
N GLU A 274 6.53 -1.49 -1.87
CA GLU A 274 7.95 -1.80 -1.59
C GLU A 274 8.78 -1.80 -2.87
N GLU A 275 8.23 -2.30 -3.98
CA GLU A 275 8.88 -2.22 -5.30
C GLU A 275 9.16 -0.76 -5.70
N ILE A 276 8.25 0.19 -5.43
CA ILE A 276 8.49 1.61 -5.71
C ILE A 276 9.62 2.17 -4.85
N LYS A 277 9.66 1.81 -3.56
CA LYS A 277 10.73 2.25 -2.66
C LYS A 277 12.12 1.74 -3.05
N LYS A 278 12.18 0.65 -3.80
CA LYS A 278 13.41 0.07 -4.34
C LYS A 278 13.84 0.69 -5.67
N ILE A 279 13.04 1.56 -6.27
CA ILE A 279 13.41 2.24 -7.53
C ILE A 279 14.59 3.16 -7.22
N ASP A 280 15.66 3.00 -7.99
CA ASP A 280 16.81 3.89 -7.89
C ASP A 280 16.43 5.31 -8.34
N LEU A 281 16.63 6.28 -7.45
CA LEU A 281 16.37 7.71 -7.67
C LEU A 281 17.67 8.50 -7.94
N SER A 282 18.82 7.82 -8.07
CA SER A 282 20.08 8.46 -8.41
C SER A 282 19.97 9.28 -9.70
N GLY A 283 20.68 10.41 -9.75
CA GLY A 283 20.69 11.34 -10.88
C GLY A 283 19.54 12.37 -10.92
N LEU A 284 18.51 12.24 -10.09
CA LEU A 284 17.44 13.24 -9.96
C LEU A 284 17.86 14.39 -9.04
N ASN A 285 17.31 15.60 -9.28
CA ASN A 285 17.52 16.74 -8.39
C ASN A 285 16.77 16.59 -7.05
N GLU A 286 17.16 17.35 -6.04
CA GLU A 286 16.58 17.26 -4.69
C GLU A 286 15.08 17.55 -4.64
N ASP A 287 14.58 18.43 -5.52
CA ASP A 287 13.17 18.83 -5.52
C ASP A 287 12.27 17.74 -6.10
N ASP A 288 12.70 17.07 -7.17
CA ASP A 288 12.01 15.92 -7.74
C ASP A 288 12.00 14.75 -6.74
N ILE A 289 13.10 14.53 -6.00
CA ILE A 289 13.15 13.52 -4.93
C ILE A 289 12.17 13.87 -3.81
N LYS A 290 12.08 15.14 -3.37
CA LYS A 290 11.09 15.58 -2.38
C LYS A 290 9.66 15.33 -2.86
N ILE A 291 9.37 15.63 -4.12
CA ILE A 291 8.05 15.40 -4.73
C ILE A 291 7.72 13.90 -4.72
N ILE A 292 8.62 13.04 -5.19
CA ILE A 292 8.44 11.58 -5.22
C ILE A 292 8.18 11.04 -3.80
N ASN A 293 9.00 11.45 -2.82
CA ASN A 293 8.81 11.04 -1.42
C ASN A 293 7.46 11.51 -0.87
N SER A 294 7.00 12.71 -1.22
CA SER A 294 5.68 13.19 -0.82
C SER A 294 4.53 12.37 -1.44
N MET A 295 4.66 11.97 -2.71
CA MET A 295 3.69 11.12 -3.40
C MET A 295 3.62 9.73 -2.75
N ILE A 296 4.78 9.12 -2.46
CA ILE A 296 4.87 7.83 -1.76
C ILE A 296 4.22 7.92 -0.37
N LYS A 297 4.53 8.97 0.40
CA LYS A 297 3.95 9.18 1.73
C LYS A 297 2.44 9.40 1.70
N ASN A 298 1.92 10.11 0.70
CA ASN A 298 0.48 10.28 0.51
C ASN A 298 -0.19 8.93 0.21
N LEU A 299 0.41 8.14 -0.69
CA LEU A 299 -0.05 6.81 -1.03
C LEU A 299 -0.03 5.86 0.19
N GLU A 300 1.00 5.93 1.04
CA GLU A 300 1.06 5.20 2.32
C GLU A 300 -0.09 5.53 3.25
N ASN A 301 -0.43 6.81 3.39
CA ASN A 301 -1.55 7.24 4.22
C ASN A 301 -2.90 6.76 3.67
N LYS A 302 -3.06 6.80 2.35
CA LYS A 302 -4.27 6.32 1.65
C LYS A 302 -4.34 4.82 1.55
N ILE A 303 -3.24 4.11 1.78
CA ILE A 303 -3.14 2.69 1.50
C ILE A 303 -4.24 1.92 2.20
N GLN A 304 -4.68 2.33 3.38
CA GLN A 304 -5.68 1.61 4.16
C GLN A 304 -7.06 1.54 3.49
N ASP A 305 -7.46 2.57 2.75
CA ASP A 305 -8.82 2.70 2.20
C ASP A 305 -8.87 2.66 0.67
N ILE A 306 -7.73 2.76 -0.02
CA ILE A 306 -7.67 2.72 -1.47
C ILE A 306 -8.00 1.31 -2.00
N ASN A 307 -8.84 1.26 -3.04
CA ASN A 307 -9.14 0.01 -3.74
C ASN A 307 -7.95 -0.44 -4.60
N LYS A 308 -7.99 -1.67 -5.13
CA LYS A 308 -6.88 -2.26 -5.89
C LYS A 308 -6.58 -1.53 -7.21
N TYR A 309 -7.61 -0.99 -7.86
CA TYR A 309 -7.51 -0.30 -9.14
C TYR A 309 -6.84 1.08 -8.97
N ASP A 310 -7.39 1.90 -8.07
CA ASP A 310 -6.86 3.23 -7.77
C ASP A 310 -5.43 3.15 -7.26
N LEU A 311 -5.12 2.13 -6.46
CA LEU A 311 -3.76 1.88 -6.00
C LEU A 311 -2.83 1.55 -7.17
N LYS A 312 -3.27 0.73 -8.14
CA LYS A 312 -2.47 0.46 -9.35
C LYS A 312 -2.26 1.74 -10.16
N LYS A 313 -3.29 2.58 -10.28
CA LYS A 313 -3.23 3.86 -11.00
C LYS A 313 -2.27 4.84 -10.34
N GLU A 314 -2.39 5.09 -9.03
CA GLU A 314 -1.50 5.99 -8.29
C GLU A 314 -0.04 5.47 -8.32
N ILE A 315 0.18 4.15 -8.23
CA ILE A 315 1.50 3.53 -8.38
C ILE A 315 2.08 3.78 -9.77
N ASN A 316 1.29 3.61 -10.82
CA ASN A 316 1.72 3.87 -12.19
C ASN A 316 2.05 5.36 -12.38
N ASN A 317 1.23 6.27 -11.85
CA ASN A 317 1.52 7.70 -11.92
C ASN A 317 2.87 8.06 -11.31
N ILE A 318 3.24 7.46 -10.17
CA ILE A 318 4.55 7.67 -9.54
C ILE A 318 5.67 7.11 -10.45
N LYS A 319 5.49 5.91 -11.01
CA LYS A 319 6.46 5.31 -11.95
C LYS A 319 6.63 6.17 -13.21
N ASP A 320 5.54 6.64 -13.80
CA ASP A 320 5.53 7.48 -14.99
C ASP A 320 6.19 8.84 -14.70
N TYR A 321 5.97 9.41 -13.52
CA TYR A 321 6.65 10.62 -13.09
C TYR A 321 8.17 10.43 -13.02
N ILE A 322 8.64 9.36 -12.36
CA ILE A 322 10.06 9.02 -12.28
C ILE A 322 10.65 8.79 -13.67
N PHE A 323 9.96 8.01 -14.51
CA PHE A 323 10.40 7.70 -15.87
C PHE A 323 10.52 8.95 -16.74
N ASN A 324 9.51 9.83 -16.72
CA ASN A 324 9.53 11.08 -17.49
C ASN A 324 10.67 11.99 -17.06
N LYS A 325 10.97 12.08 -15.76
CA LYS A 325 12.08 12.89 -15.24
C LYS A 325 13.44 12.33 -15.66
N LYS A 326 13.62 11.01 -15.61
CA LYS A 326 14.84 10.37 -16.13
C LYS A 326 15.00 10.56 -17.64
N ALA A 327 13.91 10.49 -18.41
CA ALA A 327 13.96 10.72 -19.86
C ALA A 327 14.29 12.18 -20.23
N ILE A 328 13.88 13.16 -19.43
CA ILE A 328 14.29 14.57 -19.61
C ILE A 328 15.78 14.72 -19.32
N LEU A 329 16.27 14.12 -18.24
CA LEU A 329 17.70 14.11 -17.90
C LEU A 329 18.55 13.49 -19.01
N GLU A 330 18.15 12.33 -19.54
CA GLU A 330 18.83 11.69 -20.68
C GLU A 330 18.89 12.62 -21.91
N LYS A 331 17.81 13.36 -22.21
CA LYS A 331 17.79 14.33 -23.32
C LYS A 331 18.70 15.53 -23.06
N GLU A 332 18.70 16.08 -21.85
CA GLU A 332 19.59 17.16 -21.47
C GLU A 332 21.06 16.74 -21.55
N ASP A 333 21.36 15.52 -21.12
CA ASP A 333 22.72 14.98 -21.12
C ASP A 333 23.21 14.71 -22.55
N VAL A 334 22.34 14.16 -23.42
CA VAL A 334 22.62 14.07 -24.86
C VAL A 334 22.88 15.46 -25.46
N TYR A 335 22.06 16.46 -25.12
CA TYR A 335 22.27 17.84 -25.60
C TYR A 335 23.60 18.44 -25.11
N LYS A 336 23.98 18.21 -23.84
CA LYS A 336 25.26 18.66 -23.28
C LYS A 336 26.44 18.05 -24.05
N ILE A 337 26.37 16.77 -24.42
CA ILE A 337 27.40 16.09 -25.20
C ILE A 337 27.46 16.61 -26.65
N LEU A 338 26.31 16.81 -27.31
CA LEU A 338 26.26 17.38 -28.64
C LEU A 338 26.86 18.79 -28.70
N LYS A 339 26.56 19.62 -27.69
CA LYS A 339 27.15 20.96 -27.55
C LYS A 339 28.65 20.92 -27.25
N LEU A 340 29.10 19.94 -26.46
CA LEU A 340 30.52 19.77 -26.14
C LEU A 340 31.35 19.31 -27.35
N LEU A 341 30.77 18.50 -28.23
CA LEU A 341 31.41 17.89 -29.38
C LEU A 341 30.96 18.52 -30.72
N GLU A 342 30.50 19.78 -30.68
CA GLU A 342 29.95 20.48 -31.84
C GLU A 342 30.97 20.59 -32.99
N GLU A 343 32.25 20.79 -32.67
CA GLU A 343 33.37 20.84 -33.64
C GLU A 343 33.60 19.49 -34.37
N GLU A 344 33.10 18.38 -33.83
CA GLU A 344 33.31 17.02 -34.36
C GLU A 344 32.10 16.49 -35.16
N ASN A 345 31.04 17.29 -35.35
CA ASN A 345 29.84 16.96 -36.13
C ASN A 345 29.19 15.61 -35.74
N ILE A 346 29.04 15.38 -34.45
CA ILE A 346 28.48 14.14 -33.90
C ILE A 346 26.94 14.16 -33.95
N ASN A 347 26.32 13.02 -34.23
CA ASN A 347 24.86 12.88 -34.22
C ASN A 347 24.29 12.40 -32.86
N GLU A 348 22.98 12.54 -32.65
CA GLU A 348 22.31 12.12 -31.40
C GLU A 348 22.58 10.65 -31.02
N LYS A 349 22.68 9.76 -32.00
CA LYS A 349 22.93 8.33 -31.76
C LYS A 349 24.34 8.12 -31.19
N GLN A 350 25.32 8.80 -31.74
CA GLN A 350 26.71 8.75 -31.28
C GLN A 350 26.89 9.39 -29.90
N ALA A 351 26.15 10.46 -29.59
CA ALA A 351 26.14 11.06 -28.25
C ALA A 351 25.58 10.10 -27.20
N LYS A 352 24.51 9.34 -27.52
CA LYS A 352 23.97 8.28 -26.65
C LYS A 352 24.97 7.14 -26.43
N GLU A 353 25.61 6.67 -27.51
CA GLU A 353 26.63 5.62 -27.41
C GLU A 353 27.80 6.03 -26.48
N LEU A 354 28.22 7.30 -26.51
CA LEU A 354 29.26 7.81 -25.59
C LEU A 354 28.80 7.87 -24.14
N LEU A 355 27.55 8.28 -23.89
CA LEU A 355 26.98 8.31 -22.54
C LEU A 355 26.86 6.90 -21.96
N GLU A 356 26.43 5.92 -22.76
CA GLU A 356 26.35 4.52 -22.35
C GLU A 356 27.74 3.94 -22.01
N GLU A 357 28.75 4.18 -22.87
CA GLU A 357 30.13 3.73 -22.65
C GLU A 357 30.77 4.38 -21.41
N ALA A 358 30.40 5.63 -21.10
CA ALA A 358 30.89 6.37 -19.94
C ALA A 358 30.15 6.05 -18.64
N ASN A 359 29.15 5.17 -18.68
CA ASN A 359 28.21 4.97 -17.57
C ASN A 359 27.56 6.28 -17.09
N PHE A 360 27.18 7.14 -18.05
CA PHE A 360 26.55 8.44 -17.86
C PHE A 360 27.40 9.50 -17.10
N ASP A 361 28.72 9.31 -16.98
CA ASP A 361 29.62 10.31 -16.37
C ASP A 361 30.09 11.37 -17.39
N ILE A 362 29.39 12.51 -17.41
CA ILE A 362 29.68 13.64 -18.32
C ILE A 362 31.02 14.31 -18.00
N GLU A 363 31.43 14.35 -16.74
CA GLU A 363 32.72 14.95 -16.37
C GLU A 363 33.89 14.09 -16.83
N HIS A 364 33.74 12.76 -16.75
CA HIS A 364 34.70 11.85 -17.35
C HIS A 364 34.79 12.06 -18.87
N ILE A 365 33.67 12.14 -19.58
CA ILE A 365 33.67 12.42 -21.03
C ILE A 365 34.36 13.76 -21.33
N LYS A 366 34.10 14.82 -20.54
CA LYS A 366 34.78 16.12 -20.66
C LYS A 366 36.31 15.99 -20.55
N LYS A 367 36.79 15.25 -19.54
CA LYS A 367 38.23 15.05 -19.28
C LYS A 367 38.90 14.21 -20.37
N VAL A 368 38.24 13.14 -20.83
CA VAL A 368 38.78 12.32 -21.93
C VAL A 368 38.78 13.13 -23.22
N TYR A 369 37.74 13.93 -23.48
CA TYR A 369 37.67 14.76 -24.68
C TYR A 369 38.74 15.84 -24.73
N SER A 370 39.02 16.54 -23.62
CA SER A 370 40.10 17.55 -23.59
C SER A 370 41.47 16.93 -23.92
N TYR A 371 41.75 15.73 -23.41
CA TYR A 371 42.96 14.99 -23.75
C TYR A 371 42.99 14.56 -25.24
N VAL A 372 41.87 14.09 -25.78
CA VAL A 372 41.76 13.71 -27.19
C VAL A 372 41.96 14.93 -28.10
N ARG A 373 41.44 16.10 -27.72
CA ARG A 373 41.64 17.37 -28.43
C ARG A 373 43.12 17.76 -28.47
N ASP A 374 43.81 17.70 -27.33
CA ASP A 374 45.26 17.96 -27.24
C ASP A 374 46.10 17.01 -28.11
N MET A 375 45.66 15.76 -28.26
CA MET A 375 46.31 14.77 -29.10
C MET A 375 46.03 14.97 -30.59
N LYS A 376 44.84 15.47 -30.93
CA LYS A 376 44.45 15.87 -32.29
C LYS A 376 45.35 17.00 -32.78
N GLU A 377 45.54 18.04 -31.96
CA GLU A 377 46.40 19.20 -32.28
C GLU A 377 47.88 18.80 -32.50
N LYS A 378 48.33 17.72 -31.87
CA LYS A 378 49.69 17.18 -32.03
C LYS A 378 49.83 16.21 -33.21
N ASN A 379 48.81 16.06 -34.06
CA ASN A 379 48.74 15.12 -35.19
C ASN A 379 49.04 13.65 -34.80
N LYS A 380 48.64 13.23 -33.58
CA LYS A 380 48.92 11.88 -33.07
C LYS A 380 47.74 10.90 -33.18
N ILE A 381 46.66 11.30 -33.85
CA ILE A 381 45.46 10.48 -34.00
C ILE A 381 45.37 9.99 -35.45
N THR A 382 45.26 8.67 -35.64
CA THR A 382 45.14 8.01 -36.94
C THR A 382 43.70 7.66 -37.33
N THR A 383 42.75 7.82 -36.41
CA THR A 383 41.33 7.44 -36.53
C THR A 383 40.41 8.66 -36.34
N THR A 384 39.12 8.54 -36.60
CA THR A 384 38.15 9.60 -36.28
C THR A 384 38.15 9.92 -34.79
N VAL A 385 38.05 11.21 -34.44
CA VAL A 385 38.05 11.71 -33.05
C VAL A 385 37.02 11.00 -32.19
N PHE A 386 35.81 10.77 -32.73
CA PHE A 386 34.75 10.00 -32.08
C PHE A 386 35.16 8.55 -31.75
N ALA A 387 35.78 7.84 -32.70
CA ALA A 387 36.18 6.44 -32.50
C ALA A 387 37.28 6.31 -31.43
N TYR A 388 38.20 7.28 -31.42
CA TYR A 388 39.26 7.32 -30.42
C TYR A 388 38.72 7.71 -29.03
N LEU A 389 37.82 8.69 -28.96
CA LEU A 389 37.11 9.06 -27.73
C LEU A 389 36.33 7.85 -27.16
N LYS A 390 35.53 7.19 -27.98
CA LYS A 390 34.75 6.00 -27.58
C LYS A 390 35.64 4.91 -26.98
N SER A 391 36.83 4.67 -27.54
CA SER A 391 37.77 3.66 -27.04
C SER A 391 38.38 3.96 -25.65
N LEU A 392 38.32 5.22 -25.20
CA LEU A 392 38.97 5.68 -23.96
C LEU A 392 37.98 6.03 -22.85
N VAL A 393 36.71 6.25 -23.19
CA VAL A 393 35.66 6.72 -22.27
C VAL A 393 35.17 5.64 -21.31
N ALA A 394 35.42 4.36 -21.60
CA ALA A 394 35.06 3.28 -20.70
C ALA A 394 35.77 3.41 -19.33
N PRO A 395 35.05 3.17 -18.21
CA PRO A 395 35.59 3.40 -16.87
C PRO A 395 36.87 2.60 -16.61
N GLY A 396 37.93 3.29 -16.19
CA GLY A 396 39.23 2.71 -15.87
C GLY A 396 40.19 2.52 -17.05
N VAL A 397 39.78 2.85 -18.28
CA VAL A 397 40.63 2.76 -19.48
C VAL A 397 41.50 4.01 -19.63
N PHE A 398 40.92 5.19 -19.47
CA PHE A 398 41.66 6.44 -19.49
C PHE A 398 42.48 6.62 -18.20
N LYS A 399 43.81 6.64 -18.34
CA LYS A 399 44.75 7.05 -17.29
C LYS A 399 45.35 8.38 -17.67
N GLU A 400 45.19 9.39 -16.82
CA GLU A 400 45.77 10.70 -17.08
C GLU A 400 47.29 10.60 -17.27
N PRO A 401 47.86 11.22 -18.31
CA PRO A 401 49.30 11.24 -18.48
C PRO A 401 49.94 12.01 -17.32
N GLU A 402 50.84 11.36 -16.57
CA GLU A 402 51.64 12.03 -15.55
C GLU A 402 52.33 13.25 -16.19
N LYS A 403 51.98 14.46 -15.75
CA LYS A 403 52.78 15.64 -16.04
C LYS A 403 54.15 15.37 -15.43
N LYS A 404 55.14 15.03 -16.26
CA LYS A 404 56.53 15.14 -15.84
C LYS A 404 56.77 16.61 -15.54
N GLU A 405 56.64 16.99 -14.28
CA GLU A 405 57.32 18.18 -13.81
C GLU A 405 58.76 18.02 -14.25
N LYS A 406 59.25 18.98 -15.04
CA LYS A 406 60.68 19.07 -15.28
C LYS A 406 61.28 19.35 -13.91
N ASN A 407 61.67 18.31 -13.20
CA ASN A 407 62.58 18.42 -12.07
C ASN A 407 63.84 19.06 -12.66
N LEU A 408 63.92 20.38 -12.56
CA LEU A 408 65.16 21.10 -12.77
C LEU A 408 66.15 20.44 -11.82
N ARG A 409 67.23 19.87 -12.38
CA ARG A 409 68.31 19.23 -11.61
C ARG A 409 69.09 20.30 -10.87
N PHE A 410 68.47 20.95 -9.91
CA PHE A 410 69.09 21.87 -9.00
C PHE A 410 68.31 21.83 -7.70
N ASN A 411 68.73 20.94 -6.78
CA ASN A 411 68.85 21.18 -5.35
C ASN A 411 69.23 19.86 -4.66
N ASN A 412 70.51 19.74 -4.32
CA ASN A 412 71.07 18.59 -3.60
C ASN A 412 71.00 18.78 -2.07
N PHE A 413 69.91 19.39 -1.59
CA PHE A 413 69.67 19.64 -0.17
C PHE A 413 68.20 19.42 0.17
N LYS A 414 67.94 18.84 1.36
CA LYS A 414 66.59 18.60 1.86
C LYS A 414 65.91 19.96 2.10
N GLN A 415 64.87 20.28 1.33
CA GLN A 415 64.06 21.46 1.61
C GLN A 415 63.37 21.30 2.97
N ARG A 416 63.21 22.42 3.70
CA ARG A 416 62.46 22.40 4.96
C ARG A 416 60.99 22.19 4.63
N GLU A 417 60.39 21.17 5.22
CA GLU A 417 58.95 20.97 5.21
C GLU A 417 58.35 21.96 6.22
N TYR A 418 57.40 22.77 5.76
CA TYR A 418 56.65 23.68 6.59
C TYR A 418 55.21 23.19 6.66
N ASP A 419 54.67 23.15 7.87
CA ASP A 419 53.24 23.03 8.10
C ASP A 419 52.61 24.42 7.89
N TYR A 420 52.02 24.63 6.72
CA TYR A 420 51.45 25.92 6.33
C TYR A 420 50.29 26.32 7.24
N ASP A 421 49.50 25.37 7.74
CA ASP A 421 48.38 25.65 8.64
C ASP A 421 48.87 26.17 10.00
N SER A 422 49.98 25.61 10.51
CA SER A 422 50.62 26.10 11.75
C SER A 422 51.24 27.48 11.58
N LEU A 423 51.84 27.76 10.43
CA LEU A 423 52.40 29.06 10.09
C LEU A 423 51.32 30.12 9.88
N GLU A 424 50.22 29.77 9.24
CA GLU A 424 49.08 30.65 9.02
C GLU A 424 48.43 31.04 10.36
N LYS A 425 48.21 30.09 11.27
CA LYS A 425 47.70 30.39 12.62
C LYS A 425 48.60 31.36 13.38
N LYS A 426 49.93 31.15 13.32
CA LYS A 426 50.96 32.04 13.88
C LYS A 426 51.00 33.42 13.26
N LEU A 427 50.79 33.49 11.94
CA LEU A 427 50.79 34.76 11.22
C LEU A 427 49.55 35.59 11.55
N LEU A 428 48.41 34.92 11.72
CA LEU A 428 47.11 35.52 12.02
C LEU A 428 46.91 35.80 13.52
N GLY A 429 47.85 35.36 14.38
CA GLY A 429 47.81 35.57 15.82
C GLY A 429 46.69 34.77 16.50
N TRP A 430 46.28 33.66 15.90
CA TRP A 430 45.19 32.78 16.37
C TRP A 430 45.68 31.67 17.31
N ASP A 431 46.91 31.78 17.76
CA ASP A 431 47.63 30.82 18.59
C ASP A 431 47.82 31.27 20.04
N ASN A 432 47.23 32.42 20.42
CA ASN A 432 47.17 32.88 21.81
C ASN A 432 45.74 32.78 22.36
N ASP A 433 45.42 31.61 22.91
CA ASP A 433 44.36 31.47 23.91
C ASP A 433 45.00 31.60 25.31
N GLU A 434 45.06 32.81 25.85
CA GLU A 434 45.15 33.06 27.30
C GLU A 434 44.25 34.24 27.66
N ASP A 435 43.66 34.14 28.85
CA ASP A 435 42.37 34.70 29.24
C ASP A 435 42.33 36.21 29.54
N GLU A 436 41.08 36.67 29.70
CA GLU A 436 40.62 37.78 30.54
C GLU A 436 40.56 39.22 29.97
N ASP A 437 39.30 39.67 29.84
CA ASP A 437 38.74 40.88 30.48
C ASP A 437 38.24 42.07 29.62
N MET A 438 36.95 42.35 29.86
CA MET A 438 36.23 43.63 29.88
C MET A 438 35.83 44.36 28.57
N PHE A 439 34.51 44.38 28.36
CA PHE A 439 33.65 45.44 27.74
C PHE A 439 34.00 46.88 28.21
N PRO A 440 33.41 48.01 27.71
CA PRO A 440 32.33 48.22 26.72
C PRO A 440 32.56 49.41 25.73
N GLY A 441 31.61 49.66 24.81
CA GLY A 441 31.27 51.05 24.40
C GLY A 441 31.23 51.36 22.90
N ASP A 442 30.01 51.59 22.42
CA ASP A 442 29.51 52.58 21.45
C ASP A 442 30.50 53.30 20.50
N ILE A 443 30.12 53.44 19.23
CA ILE A 443 29.79 54.75 18.60
C ILE A 443 29.33 54.53 17.14
N GLU A 444 28.30 55.31 16.80
CA GLU A 444 27.56 55.45 15.55
C GLU A 444 28.37 56.02 14.36
N ASN A 445 27.65 56.11 13.22
CA ASN A 445 27.81 57.04 12.09
C ASN A 445 28.84 56.61 11.03
N SER A 446 28.60 56.76 9.72
CA SER A 446 27.57 57.42 8.92
C SER A 446 28.01 57.27 7.46
N GLU A 447 27.06 57.33 6.50
CA GLU A 447 27.16 58.05 5.21
C GLU A 447 28.36 57.73 4.27
N GLU A 448 28.29 57.68 2.94
CA GLU A 448 27.31 58.06 1.94
C GLU A 448 27.94 57.73 0.56
N ASN A 449 27.06 57.54 -0.42
CA ASN A 449 27.13 58.13 -1.76
C ASN A 449 27.91 57.53 -2.96
N ASN A 450 27.07 57.39 -4.01
CA ASN A 450 27.24 57.77 -5.42
C ASN A 450 27.96 56.78 -6.35
N SER A 451 27.53 56.53 -7.58
CA SER A 451 26.53 57.13 -8.51
C SER A 451 26.43 56.19 -9.73
N PHE A 452 25.25 55.81 -10.24
CA PHE A 452 24.42 56.49 -11.27
C PHE A 452 25.04 56.66 -12.66
N GLU A 453 24.45 55.97 -13.66
CA GLU A 453 23.92 56.42 -14.98
C GLU A 453 23.61 55.16 -15.83
N ASN A 454 22.34 54.76 -16.08
CA ASN A 454 21.31 55.25 -17.01
C ASN A 454 21.68 55.25 -18.51
N GLU A 455 20.90 54.51 -19.31
CA GLU A 455 20.30 55.05 -20.55
C GLU A 455 19.04 54.28 -20.97
N LEU A 456 18.03 55.05 -21.38
CA LEU A 456 16.65 54.69 -21.74
C LEU A 456 16.49 54.40 -23.25
N SER A 457 15.40 53.71 -23.62
CA SER A 457 14.32 54.18 -24.54
C SER A 457 13.46 52.96 -24.97
N ASN A 458 12.18 52.90 -24.59
CA ASN A 458 10.97 53.52 -25.15
C ASN A 458 10.21 52.56 -26.08
N ASN A 459 8.97 52.23 -25.70
CA ASN A 459 7.73 52.57 -26.42
C ASN A 459 6.54 51.84 -25.77
N ASP A 460 5.64 52.60 -25.14
CA ASP A 460 4.24 52.84 -25.55
C ASP A 460 3.45 51.65 -26.14
N GLU A 461 2.17 51.39 -25.86
CA GLU A 461 1.09 52.09 -25.18
C GLU A 461 -0.09 51.08 -25.19
N ASN A 462 -0.87 50.99 -24.10
CA ASN A 462 -2.34 51.17 -24.09
C ASN A 462 -2.99 50.60 -22.82
N GLU A 463 -3.55 51.53 -22.06
CA GLU A 463 -4.48 51.33 -20.96
C GLU A 463 -5.91 51.04 -21.49
N ASN A 464 -6.70 50.27 -20.72
CA ASN A 464 -8.07 50.64 -20.30
C ASN A 464 -8.75 49.57 -19.42
N VAL A 465 -8.72 49.79 -18.10
CA VAL A 465 -9.86 50.09 -17.19
C VAL A 465 -11.23 49.36 -17.39
N VAL A 466 -11.51 48.41 -16.48
CA VAL A 466 -12.71 48.22 -15.61
C VAL A 466 -14.00 47.46 -16.07
N SER A 467 -14.32 46.44 -15.24
CA SER A 467 -15.63 45.98 -14.69
C SER A 467 -16.38 44.73 -15.22
N PRO A 468 -17.16 44.08 -14.31
CA PRO A 468 -17.45 42.63 -14.30
C PRO A 468 -18.77 42.25 -14.96
N GLY A 469 -18.83 41.02 -15.49
CA GLY A 469 -20.06 40.40 -15.96
C GLY A 469 -19.81 39.18 -16.84
N ASP A 470 -20.09 38.01 -16.26
CA ASP A 470 -20.56 36.75 -16.85
C ASP A 470 -19.96 36.26 -18.19
N ILE A 471 -19.37 35.06 -18.17
CA ILE A 471 -19.74 33.92 -19.02
C ILE A 471 -19.00 32.65 -18.51
N GLU A 472 -19.82 31.76 -17.96
CA GLU A 472 -19.78 30.29 -18.07
C GLU A 472 -18.67 29.46 -17.42
N ASN A 473 -19.08 28.86 -16.30
CA ASN A 473 -18.71 27.51 -15.86
C ASN A 473 -18.34 26.59 -17.03
N ASN A 474 -17.14 26.02 -16.98
CA ASN A 474 -16.86 24.78 -17.70
C ASN A 474 -15.80 23.95 -16.97
N ASP A 475 -16.11 23.57 -15.73
CA ASP A 475 -15.61 22.30 -15.20
C ASP A 475 -16.54 21.20 -15.68
N ASN A 476 -16.32 20.71 -16.91
CA ASN A 476 -16.86 19.44 -17.37
C ASN A 476 -15.71 18.60 -17.87
N ILE A 477 -15.24 17.71 -16.98
CA ILE A 477 -14.45 16.54 -17.34
C ILE A 477 -15.34 15.72 -18.27
N SER A 478 -15.10 15.81 -19.58
CA SER A 478 -15.80 14.96 -20.55
C SER A 478 -15.38 13.51 -20.29
N ILE A 479 -16.25 12.75 -19.61
CA ILE A 479 -16.08 11.31 -19.42
C ILE A 479 -16.23 10.67 -20.80
N ASN A 480 -15.13 10.14 -21.34
CA ASN A 480 -15.17 9.36 -22.57
C ASN A 480 -16.15 8.18 -22.36
N PHE A 481 -17.13 8.05 -23.26
CA PHE A 481 -18.16 7.03 -23.22
C PHE A 481 -17.62 5.59 -23.14
N GLU A 482 -16.48 5.32 -23.78
CA GLU A 482 -15.81 4.00 -23.70
C GLU A 482 -15.25 3.74 -22.29
N ASN A 483 -14.72 4.77 -21.63
CA ASN A 483 -14.26 4.66 -20.25
C ASN A 483 -15.42 4.43 -19.28
N LEU A 484 -16.58 5.07 -19.53
CA LEU A 484 -17.79 4.84 -18.73
C LEU A 484 -18.25 3.38 -18.81
N LYS A 485 -18.30 2.82 -20.02
CA LYS A 485 -18.73 1.44 -20.25
C LYS A 485 -17.80 0.43 -19.57
N LEU A 486 -16.49 0.65 -19.65
CA LEU A 486 -15.49 -0.19 -18.99
C LEU A 486 -15.59 -0.14 -17.47
N ILE A 487 -15.69 1.06 -16.89
CA ILE A 487 -15.83 1.23 -15.43
C ILE A 487 -17.11 0.56 -14.93
N LEU A 488 -18.21 0.75 -15.65
CA LEU A 488 -19.50 0.18 -15.29
C LEU A 488 -19.50 -1.34 -15.45
N GLU A 489 -18.88 -1.90 -16.48
CA GLU A 489 -18.65 -3.35 -16.64
C GLU A 489 -17.84 -3.92 -15.46
N GLU A 490 -16.69 -3.32 -15.12
CA GLU A 490 -15.84 -3.77 -14.01
C GLU A 490 -16.58 -3.75 -12.67
N GLN A 491 -17.35 -2.68 -12.39
CA GLN A 491 -18.10 -2.57 -11.14
C GLN A 491 -19.27 -3.55 -11.07
N LEU A 492 -19.96 -3.79 -12.19
CA LEU A 492 -21.07 -4.76 -12.23
C LEU A 492 -20.57 -6.20 -12.14
N ILE A 493 -19.42 -6.52 -12.75
CA ILE A 493 -18.73 -7.80 -12.56
C ILE A 493 -18.33 -7.97 -11.09
N SER A 494 -17.80 -6.93 -10.45
CA SER A 494 -17.43 -6.97 -9.04
C SER A 494 -18.64 -7.20 -8.11
N LEU A 495 -19.81 -6.64 -8.43
CA LEU A 495 -21.00 -6.71 -7.60
C LEU A 495 -21.79 -8.01 -7.79
N PHE A 496 -21.90 -8.49 -9.04
CA PHE A 496 -22.77 -9.62 -9.38
C PHE A 496 -22.01 -10.90 -9.74
N GLY A 497 -20.69 -10.82 -9.90
CA GLY A 497 -19.80 -11.89 -10.33
C GLY A 497 -19.81 -12.08 -11.85
N GLU A 498 -18.68 -12.56 -12.39
CA GLU A 498 -18.47 -12.76 -13.83
C GLU A 498 -19.55 -13.64 -14.47
N VAL A 499 -20.01 -14.69 -13.79
CA VAL A 499 -21.04 -15.60 -14.32
C VAL A 499 -22.38 -14.89 -14.47
N SER A 500 -22.84 -14.15 -13.46
CA SER A 500 -24.12 -13.42 -13.53
C SER A 500 -24.05 -12.26 -14.50
N TYR A 501 -22.93 -11.54 -14.52
CA TYR A 501 -22.68 -10.46 -15.47
C TYR A 501 -22.69 -11.02 -16.90
N ALA A 502 -21.92 -12.06 -17.18
CA ALA A 502 -21.87 -12.69 -18.49
C ALA A 502 -23.25 -13.19 -18.92
N THR A 503 -23.95 -13.93 -18.06
CA THR A 503 -25.20 -14.63 -18.44
C THR A 503 -26.39 -13.69 -18.60
N TRP A 504 -26.52 -12.66 -17.76
CA TRP A 504 -27.76 -11.87 -17.69
C TRP A 504 -27.59 -10.40 -18.06
N LEU A 505 -26.42 -9.79 -17.82
CA LEU A 505 -26.15 -8.40 -18.19
C LEU A 505 -25.50 -8.30 -19.57
N LYS A 506 -24.40 -9.01 -19.82
CA LYS A 506 -23.65 -8.95 -21.08
C LYS A 506 -24.42 -9.51 -22.27
N TYR A 507 -25.17 -10.60 -22.07
CA TYR A 507 -26.03 -11.17 -23.12
C TYR A 507 -27.46 -10.65 -23.07
N GLY A 508 -27.91 -10.05 -21.96
CA GLY A 508 -29.28 -9.52 -21.85
C GLY A 508 -29.41 -8.05 -22.26
N VAL A 509 -28.31 -7.30 -22.22
CA VAL A 509 -28.21 -5.89 -22.65
C VAL A 509 -27.45 -5.86 -23.96
N ASP A 510 -28.16 -5.54 -25.03
CA ASP A 510 -27.62 -5.50 -26.39
C ASP A 510 -26.72 -4.29 -26.61
N ASN A 511 -27.13 -3.14 -26.06
CA ASN A 511 -26.37 -1.92 -26.17
C ASN A 511 -26.49 -1.10 -24.88
N ILE A 512 -25.42 -0.36 -24.59
CA ILE A 512 -25.43 0.71 -23.61
C ILE A 512 -25.12 1.97 -24.41
N GLU A 513 -25.90 3.02 -24.24
CA GLU A 513 -25.73 4.32 -24.93
C GLU A 513 -25.71 5.46 -23.89
N LEU A 514 -25.00 6.55 -24.18
CA LEU A 514 -25.06 7.79 -23.40
C LEU A 514 -25.67 8.88 -24.26
N LEU A 515 -26.86 9.36 -23.89
CA LEU A 515 -27.55 10.45 -24.57
C LEU A 515 -27.98 11.49 -23.52
N ASN A 516 -27.46 12.71 -23.61
CA ASN A 516 -27.82 13.83 -22.72
C ASN A 516 -27.81 13.45 -21.22
N ASN A 517 -26.68 12.92 -20.74
CA ASN A 517 -26.47 12.43 -19.37
C ASN A 517 -27.34 11.23 -18.95
N LYS A 518 -28.06 10.60 -19.88
CA LYS A 518 -28.77 9.35 -19.62
C LYS A 518 -27.98 8.17 -20.15
N VAL A 519 -27.67 7.24 -19.27
CA VAL A 519 -27.11 5.93 -19.61
C VAL A 519 -28.29 5.01 -19.90
N ILE A 520 -28.46 4.66 -21.17
CA ILE A 520 -29.57 3.85 -21.67
C ILE A 520 -29.09 2.42 -21.82
N PHE A 521 -29.74 1.49 -21.12
CA PHE A 521 -29.55 0.05 -21.28
C PHE A 521 -30.63 -0.49 -22.20
N GLU A 522 -30.24 -0.93 -23.39
CA GLU A 522 -31.15 -1.58 -24.33
C GLU A 522 -31.19 -3.09 -24.08
N CYS A 523 -32.31 -3.58 -23.59
CA CYS A 523 -32.51 -4.99 -23.30
C CYS A 523 -33.07 -5.73 -24.53
N GLN A 524 -32.62 -6.97 -24.71
CA GLN A 524 -33.00 -7.82 -25.85
C GLN A 524 -34.50 -8.21 -25.87
N ASN A 525 -35.10 -8.42 -24.70
CA ASN A 525 -36.49 -8.87 -24.57
C ASN A 525 -37.11 -8.46 -23.22
N GLU A 526 -38.44 -8.54 -23.12
CA GLU A 526 -39.21 -8.11 -21.93
C GLU A 526 -38.76 -8.82 -20.65
N PHE A 527 -38.33 -10.08 -20.77
CA PHE A 527 -37.83 -10.84 -19.62
C PHE A 527 -36.54 -10.23 -19.05
N THR A 528 -35.57 -9.90 -19.93
CA THR A 528 -34.31 -9.25 -19.52
C THR A 528 -34.52 -7.83 -19.00
N GLU A 529 -35.40 -7.05 -19.62
CA GLU A 529 -35.75 -5.70 -19.13
C GLU A 529 -36.33 -5.75 -17.72
N LYS A 530 -37.24 -6.70 -17.46
CA LYS A 530 -37.84 -6.90 -16.14
C LYS A 530 -36.80 -7.36 -15.11
N LEU A 531 -35.92 -8.30 -15.49
CA LEU A 531 -34.84 -8.80 -14.64
C LEU A 531 -33.87 -7.68 -14.24
N VAL A 532 -33.46 -6.82 -15.19
CA VAL A 532 -32.57 -5.68 -14.93
C VAL A 532 -33.25 -4.63 -14.06
N ASN A 533 -34.52 -4.32 -14.32
CA ASN A 533 -35.30 -3.39 -13.50
C ASN A 533 -35.49 -3.88 -12.06
N GLU A 534 -35.80 -5.16 -11.84
CA GLU A 534 -36.11 -5.68 -10.50
C GLU A 534 -34.86 -5.99 -9.66
N ARG A 535 -33.78 -6.50 -10.28
CA ARG A 535 -32.60 -6.99 -9.53
C ARG A 535 -31.39 -6.08 -9.58
N TYR A 536 -31.21 -5.31 -10.65
CA TYR A 536 -29.95 -4.62 -10.91
C TYR A 536 -30.07 -3.09 -10.92
N LYS A 537 -31.27 -2.54 -11.16
CA LYS A 537 -31.53 -1.08 -11.27
C LYS A 537 -30.96 -0.24 -10.13
N LEU A 538 -31.23 -0.62 -8.88
CA LEU A 538 -30.78 0.16 -7.72
C LEU A 538 -29.26 0.25 -7.66
N ASN A 539 -28.58 -0.88 -7.88
CA ASN A 539 -27.12 -0.94 -7.86
C ASN A 539 -26.50 -0.20 -9.05
N ILE A 540 -27.09 -0.29 -10.25
CA ILE A 540 -26.63 0.46 -11.43
C ILE A 540 -26.78 1.97 -11.19
N VAL A 541 -27.89 2.42 -10.61
CA VAL A 541 -28.10 3.84 -10.28
C VAL A 541 -27.09 4.32 -9.22
N GLU A 542 -26.79 3.52 -8.21
CA GLU A 542 -25.77 3.86 -7.21
C GLU A 542 -24.37 3.96 -7.84
N ILE A 543 -24.01 3.05 -8.74
CA ILE A 543 -22.75 3.09 -9.49
C ILE A 543 -22.66 4.35 -10.34
N LEU A 544 -23.72 4.68 -11.10
CA LEU A 544 -23.74 5.85 -11.96
C LEU A 544 -23.56 7.14 -11.18
N LYS A 545 -24.23 7.27 -10.01
CA LYS A 545 -24.05 8.42 -9.11
C LYS A 545 -22.65 8.55 -8.52
N VAL A 546 -21.94 7.43 -8.33
CA VAL A 546 -20.54 7.44 -7.87
C VAL A 546 -19.60 7.85 -9.00
N ILE A 547 -19.95 7.55 -10.26
CA ILE A 547 -19.17 7.94 -11.43
C ILE A 547 -19.36 9.43 -11.73
N ASP A 548 -20.62 9.90 -11.79
CA ASP A 548 -21.00 11.30 -11.97
C ASP A 548 -22.45 11.50 -11.47
N GLU A 549 -22.66 12.47 -10.59
CA GLU A 549 -23.96 12.75 -9.97
C GLU A 549 -25.05 13.18 -10.98
N GLN A 550 -24.66 13.64 -12.17
CA GLN A 550 -25.59 14.06 -13.23
C GLN A 550 -26.10 12.90 -14.10
N LEU A 551 -25.55 11.68 -13.94
CA LEU A 551 -25.93 10.53 -14.76
C LEU A 551 -27.21 9.86 -14.27
N GLU A 552 -28.16 9.69 -15.20
CA GLU A 552 -29.42 8.98 -14.96
C GLU A 552 -29.46 7.64 -15.70
N LEU A 553 -30.14 6.64 -15.12
CA LEU A 553 -30.34 5.33 -15.75
C LEU A 553 -31.69 5.25 -16.45
N GLU A 554 -31.67 4.90 -17.73
CA GLU A 554 -32.86 4.52 -18.49
C GLU A 554 -32.69 3.05 -18.95
N ILE A 555 -33.72 2.23 -18.77
CA ILE A 555 -33.73 0.84 -19.24
C ILE A 555 -34.89 0.73 -20.21
N ARG A 556 -34.65 0.30 -21.44
CA ARG A 556 -35.67 0.17 -22.49
C ARG A 556 -35.49 -1.10 -23.29
N LEU A 557 -36.57 -1.58 -23.89
CA LEU A 557 -36.52 -2.62 -24.92
C LEU A 557 -35.90 -2.10 -26.20
N LYS A 558 -35.06 -2.93 -26.81
CA LYS A 558 -34.62 -2.72 -28.18
C LYS A 558 -35.85 -2.71 -29.10
N LYS A 559 -36.03 -1.61 -29.83
CA LYS A 559 -37.15 -1.43 -30.78
C LYS A 559 -36.95 -2.22 -32.06
#